data_AF-R5G1V6-F1
#
_entry.id   AF-R5G1V6-F1
#
_cell.length_a   1.000
_cell.length_b   1.000
_cell.length_c   1.000
_cell.angle_alpha   90.00
_cell.angle_beta   90.00
_cell.angle_gamma   90.00
#
_symmetry.space_group_name_H-M   'P 1'
#
loop_
_entity.id
_entity.type
_entity.pdbx_description
1 polymer ?
#
loop_
_entity_poly.entity_id
_entity_poly.type
_entity_poly.pdbx_seq_one_letter_code
_entity_poly.pdbx_strand_id
1 'polypeptide(L)' 'MVGVLMLSSVRDINLSDLSEALPCFITMLTMVLTYNIAEGMALGMISFTLVKLFSGQYKQLNWTLVIVTILLMIRYAL' A
#
# COMPACT_ATOMS: atom_id res chain seq x y z
N MET A 1 3.83 7.36 -21.39
CA MET A 1 2.44 7.85 -21.21
C MET A 1 1.72 7.15 -20.06
N VAL A 2 1.73 5.81 -20.00
CA VAL A 2 1.05 5.03 -18.93
C VAL A 2 1.49 5.42 -17.51
N GLY A 3 2.79 5.64 -17.27
CA GLY A 3 3.28 6.06 -15.96
C GLY A 3 2.72 7.41 -15.46
N VAL A 4 2.46 8.36 -16.38
CA VAL A 4 1.85 9.66 -16.03
C VAL A 4 0.39 9.48 -15.63
N LEU A 5 -0.33 8.54 -16.27
CA LEU A 5 -1.70 8.21 -15.89
C LEU A 5 -1.77 7.54 -14.51
N MET A 6 -0.77 6.72 -14.14
CA MET A 6 -0.71 6.11 -12.80
C MET A 6 -0.34 7.11 -11.69
N LEU A 7 0.49 8.11 -12.02
CA LEU A 7 0.79 9.22 -11.12
C LEU A 7 -0.44 10.07 -10.78
N SER A 8 -1.42 10.17 -11.69
CA SER A 8 -2.68 10.86 -11.38
C SER A 8 -3.44 10.18 -10.23
N SER A 9 -3.40 8.86 -10.12
CA SER A 9 -4.03 8.13 -9.00
C SER A 9 -3.34 8.36 -7.66
N VAL A 10 -2.06 8.75 -7.66
CA VAL A 10 -1.32 9.13 -6.44
C VAL A 10 -1.86 10.45 -5.88
N ARG A 11 -2.41 11.32 -6.74
CA ARG A 11 -2.96 12.62 -6.33
C ARG A 11 -4.28 12.49 -5.55
N ASP A 12 -5.00 11.39 -5.71
CA ASP A 12 -6.23 11.11 -4.96
C ASP A 12 -5.96 10.61 -3.53
N ILE A 13 -4.70 10.41 -3.15
CA ILE A 13 -4.32 9.91 -1.82
C ILE A 13 -4.33 11.06 -0.80
N ASN A 14 -4.99 10.85 0.35
CA ASN A 14 -5.02 11.83 1.44
C ASN A 14 -3.71 11.81 2.23
N LEU A 15 -2.71 12.53 1.74
CA LEU A 15 -1.39 12.69 2.39
C LEU A 15 -1.44 13.41 3.74
N SER A 16 -2.57 14.04 4.09
CA SER A 16 -2.79 14.66 5.41
C SER A 16 -3.07 13.64 6.51
N ASP A 17 -3.58 12.45 6.18
CA ASP A 17 -3.81 11.38 7.15
C ASP A 17 -2.54 10.52 7.25
N LEU A 18 -1.95 10.49 8.44
CA LEU A 18 -0.72 9.71 8.68
C LEU A 18 -0.94 8.22 8.37
N SER A 19 -2.18 7.74 8.52
CA SER A 19 -2.53 6.34 8.25
C SER A 19 -2.43 5.96 6.78
N GLU A 20 -2.48 6.94 5.87
CA GLU A 20 -2.38 6.74 4.42
C GLU A 20 -1.03 7.24 3.87
N ALA A 21 -0.49 8.31 4.46
CA ALA A 21 0.80 8.87 4.07
C ALA A 21 1.96 7.91 4.35
N LEU A 22 1.96 7.24 5.50
CA LEU A 22 3.06 6.35 5.91
C LEU A 22 3.19 5.11 5.01
N PRO A 23 2.09 4.37 4.72
CA PRO A 23 2.13 3.27 3.76
C PRO A 23 2.51 3.73 2.35
N CYS A 24 1.99 4.89 1.91
CA CYS A 24 2.27 5.40 0.57
C CYS A 24 3.76 5.73 0.40
N PHE A 25 4.38 6.33 1.42
CA PHE A 25 5.81 6.58 1.44
C PHE A 25 6.62 5.27 1.38
N ILE A 26 6.26 4.28 2.19
CA ILE A 26 6.90 2.96 2.20
C ILE A 26 6.81 2.32 0.80
N THR A 27 5.62 2.35 0.19
CA THR A 27 5.36 1.83 -1.16
C THR A 27 6.27 2.44 -2.21
N MET A 28 6.37 3.78 -2.24
CA MET A 28 7.22 4.48 -3.20
C MET A 28 8.70 4.15 -2.97
N LEU A 29 9.11 4.04 -1.70
CA LEU A 29 10.48 3.73 -1.34
C LEU A 29 10.86 2.31 -1.77
N THR A 30 10.06 1.29 -1.47
CA THR A 30 10.33 -0.09 -1.93
C THR A 30 10.23 -0.23 -3.44
N MET A 31 9.32 0.49 -4.10
CA MET A 31 9.24 0.49 -5.55
C MET A 31 10.54 0.97 -6.21
N VAL A 32 11.15 2.03 -5.65
CA VAL A 32 12.43 2.57 -6.14
C VAL A 32 13.60 1.65 -5.79
N LEU A 33 13.63 1.08 -4.57
CA LEU A 33 14.72 0.20 -4.15
C LEU A 33 14.72 -1.15 -4.89
N THR A 34 13.56 -1.74 -5.11
CA THR A 34 13.45 -3.06 -5.75
C THR A 34 13.41 -2.95 -7.29
N TYR A 35 13.33 -1.73 -7.83
CA TYR A 35 13.11 -1.46 -9.27
C TYR A 35 11.89 -2.19 -9.85
N ASN A 36 10.97 -2.63 -8.98
CA ASN A 36 9.83 -3.45 -9.33
C ASN A 36 8.57 -2.89 -8.66
N ILE A 37 7.65 -2.44 -9.52
CA ILE A 37 6.38 -1.84 -9.13
C ILE A 37 5.52 -2.81 -8.34
N ALA A 38 5.48 -4.09 -8.75
CA ALA A 38 4.64 -5.09 -8.11
C ALA A 38 5.10 -5.38 -6.68
N GLU A 39 6.42 -5.46 -6.47
CA GLU A 39 7.06 -5.63 -5.16
C GLU A 39 6.78 -4.44 -4.23
N GLY A 40 6.99 -3.22 -4.72
CA GLY A 40 6.69 -2.01 -3.96
C GLY A 40 5.22 -1.94 -3.56
N MET A 41 4.31 -2.24 -4.49
CA MET A 41 2.87 -2.25 -4.26
C MET A 41 2.45 -3.34 -3.27
N ALA A 42 3.08 -4.51 -3.31
CA ALA A 42 2.82 -5.61 -2.38
C ALA A 42 3.15 -5.23 -0.93
N LEU A 43 4.37 -4.75 -0.69
CA LEU A 43 4.80 -4.29 0.63
C LEU A 43 4.01 -3.06 1.08
N GLY A 44 3.65 -2.19 0.14
CA GLY A 44 2.76 -1.05 0.35
C GLY A 44 1.39 -1.44 0.89
N MET A 45 0.74 -2.43 0.28
CA MET A 45 -0.56 -2.94 0.73
C MET A 45 -0.50 -3.59 2.11
N ILE A 46 0.58 -4.33 2.40
CA ILE A 46 0.82 -4.91 3.73
C ILE A 46 0.98 -3.80 4.77
N SER A 47 1.82 -2.80 4.48
CA SER A 47 2.02 -1.66 5.36
C SER A 47 0.73 -0.87 5.57
N PHE A 48 -0.10 -0.72 4.53
CA PHE A 48 -1.38 0.00 4.63
C PHE A 48 -2.34 -0.70 5.57
N THR A 49 -2.46 -2.02 5.45
CA THR A 49 -3.30 -2.82 6.33
C THR A 49 -2.80 -2.78 7.78
N LEU A 50 -1.49 -2.93 8.00
CA LEU A 50 -0.88 -2.84 9.32
C LEU A 50 -1.11 -1.46 9.96
N VAL A 51 -0.83 -0.37 9.25
CA VAL A 51 -0.98 0.99 9.78
C VAL A 51 -2.45 1.29 10.09
N LYS A 52 -3.40 0.95 9.22
CA LYS A 52 -4.84 1.13 9.52
C LYS A 52 -5.32 0.24 10.66
N LEU A 53 -4.75 -0.96 10.82
CA LEU A 53 -5.03 -1.84 11.96
C LEU A 53 -4.56 -1.20 13.28
N PHE A 54 -3.32 -0.70 13.33
CA PHE A 54 -2.79 -0.02 14.52
C PHE A 54 -3.47 1.30 14.82
N SER A 55 -3.90 2.03 13.79
CA SER A 55 -4.58 3.31 13.94
C SER A 55 -6.07 3.17 14.31
N GLY A 56 -6.58 1.95 14.50
CA GLY A 56 -7.97 1.69 14.89
C GLY A 56 -9.01 1.94 13.79
N GLN A 57 -8.57 2.20 12.56
CA GLN A 57 -9.42 2.58 11.43
C GLN A 57 -9.92 1.36 10.62
N TYR A 58 -10.37 0.32 11.31
CA TYR A 58 -10.78 -0.96 10.69
C TYR A 58 -11.91 -0.80 9.66
N LYS A 59 -12.78 0.21 9.83
CA LYS A 59 -13.90 0.47 8.91
C LYS A 59 -13.49 0.88 7.50
N GLN A 60 -12.25 1.35 7.32
CA GLN A 60 -11.75 1.74 6.00
C GLN A 60 -11.03 0.59 5.30
N LEU A 61 -10.89 -0.57 5.95
CA LEU A 61 -10.36 -1.78 5.33
C LEU A 61 -11.50 -2.49 4.59
N ASN A 62 -11.45 -2.43 3.26
CA ASN A 62 -12.34 -3.21 2.43
C ASN A 62 -11.95 -4.70 2.51
N TRP A 63 -12.95 -5.59 2.51
CA TRP A 63 -12.75 -7.04 2.66
C TRP A 63 -11.81 -7.62 1.60
N THR A 64 -11.86 -7.09 0.38
CA THR A 64 -10.95 -7.46 -0.71
C THR A 64 -9.48 -7.13 -0.42
N LEU A 65 -9.22 -5.97 0.19
CA LEU A 65 -7.86 -5.51 0.49
C LEU A 65 -7.22 -6.38 1.59
N VAL A 66 -8.02 -6.80 2.56
CA VAL A 66 -7.60 -7.73 3.61
C VAL A 66 -7.26 -9.11 3.03
N ILE A 67 -8.10 -9.67 2.17
CA ILE A 67 -7.84 -10.96 1.49
C ILE A 67 -6.52 -10.90 0.70
N VAL A 68 -6.34 -9.85 -0.12
CA VAL A 68 -5.13 -9.69 -0.94
C VAL A 68 -3.89 -9.55 -0.05
N THR A 69 -3.99 -8.79 1.03
CA THR A 69 -2.88 -8.60 1.98
C THR A 69 -2.49 -9.91 2.68
N ILE A 70 -3.47 -10.72 3.09
CA ILE A 70 -3.22 -12.04 3.70
C ILE A 70 -2.55 -12.97 2.70
N LEU A 71 -3.04 -13.00 1.45
CA LEU A 71 -2.46 -13.81 0.38
C LEU A 71 -1.01 -13.40 0.08
N LEU A 72 -0.74 -12.10 0.04
CA LEU A 72 0.61 -11.54 -0.11
C LEU A 72 1.52 -11.88 1.05
N MET A 73 1.04 -11.79 2.30
CA MET A 73 1.81 -12.21 3.48
C MET A 73 2.18 -13.69 3.40
N ILE A 74 1.26 -14.57 3.00
CA ILE A 74 1.54 -16.00 2.82
C ILE A 74 2.64 -16.20 1.78
N ARG A 75 2.59 -15.48 0.66
CA ARG A 75 3.58 -15.58 -0.43
C ARG A 75 4.96 -15.00 -0.09
N TYR A 76 5.05 -14.18 0.95
CA TYR A 76 6.31 -13.63 1.45
C TYR A 76 6.88 -14.44 2.62
N ALA A 77 6.03 -15.16 3.35
CA ALA A 77 6.40 -16.04 4.45
C ALA A 77 6.74 -17.48 4.01
N LEU A 78 6.26 -17.92 2.83
CA LEU A 78 6.50 -19.23 2.20
C LEU A 78 7.47 -19.10 1.03
#